data_AF-A0A822AGK3-F1
#
_entry.id   AF-A0A822AGK3-F1
#
_cell.length_a   1.000
_cell.length_b   1.000
_cell.length_c   1.000
_cell.angle_alpha   90.00
_cell.angle_beta   90.00
_cell.angle_gamma   90.00
#
_symmetry.space_group_name_H-M   'P 1'
#
loop_
_entity.id
_entity.type
_entity.pdbx_description
1 polymer ?
#
loop_
_entity_poly.entity_id
_entity_poly.type
_entity_poly.pdbx_seq_one_letter_code
_entity_poly.pdbx_strand_id
1 'polypeptide(L)'
;MELRSTVVIITISLFAGFSILFLWNGQLCSPIPLLVNNDCRLSLIESDNFICESDAVWNERKTVYETQDKENMKKRNSNIFFLSNWEPNFHCSHARRIGQMGDGGKWVCDPHRLKARSDCLIYSAGSNGDFGFENHMKKVMPHCEIHTFDQRRYTCPQNVCIFHQITFGNGTHPN
;
A
#
# COMPACT_ATOMS: atom_id res chain seq x y z
N MET A 1 -18.28 -34.03 59.03
CA MET A 1 -18.74 -34.33 57.66
C MET A 1 -19.39 -33.13 56.96
N GLU A 2 -19.51 -31.96 57.61
CA GLU A 2 -20.17 -30.78 57.04
C GLU A 2 -19.22 -29.78 56.34
N LEU A 3 -17.94 -29.71 56.74
CA LEU A 3 -17.01 -28.70 56.20
C LEU A 3 -16.63 -28.93 54.71
N ARG A 4 -16.72 -30.17 54.20
CA ARG A 4 -16.38 -30.51 52.81
C ARG A 4 -17.48 -30.09 51.82
N SER A 5 -18.76 -30.12 52.22
CA SER A 5 -19.87 -29.78 51.33
C SER A 5 -19.96 -28.28 51.10
N THR A 6 -19.70 -27.46 52.12
CA THR A 6 -19.80 -25.99 52.00
C THR A 6 -18.72 -25.41 51.07
N VAL A 7 -17.49 -25.93 51.13
CA VAL A 7 -16.38 -25.48 50.26
C VAL A 7 -16.65 -25.84 48.80
N VAL A 8 -17.20 -27.02 48.52
CA VAL A 8 -17.56 -27.46 47.15
C VAL A 8 -18.69 -26.60 46.58
N ILE A 9 -19.68 -26.23 47.39
CA ILE A 9 -20.79 -25.37 46.94
C ILE A 9 -20.29 -23.95 46.63
N ILE A 10 -19.38 -23.41 47.46
CA ILE A 10 -18.79 -22.08 47.26
C ILE A 10 -17.90 -22.06 46.02
N THR A 11 -17.08 -23.09 45.79
CA THR A 11 -16.23 -23.16 44.59
C THR A 11 -17.03 -23.33 43.31
N ILE A 12 -18.09 -24.15 43.31
CA ILE A 12 -19.00 -24.29 42.16
C ILE A 12 -19.74 -22.98 41.88
N SER A 13 -20.19 -22.27 42.92
CA SER A 13 -20.90 -20.98 42.77
C SER A 13 -19.97 -19.87 42.24
N LEU A 14 -18.72 -19.82 42.70
CA LEU A 14 -17.71 -18.88 42.21
C LEU A 14 -17.29 -19.17 40.75
N PHE A 15 -17.13 -20.44 40.37
CA PHE A 15 -16.84 -20.83 38.98
C PHE A 15 -18.01 -20.55 38.03
N ALA A 16 -19.25 -20.82 38.46
CA ALA A 16 -20.45 -20.49 37.70
C ALA A 16 -20.59 -18.97 37.51
N GLY A 17 -20.35 -18.18 38.56
CA GLY A 17 -20.38 -16.71 38.49
C GLY A 17 -19.32 -16.12 37.55
N PHE A 18 -18.09 -16.65 37.58
CA PHE A 18 -17.02 -16.23 36.66
C PHE A 18 -17.34 -16.59 35.19
N SER A 19 -17.95 -17.76 34.95
CA SER A 19 -18.32 -18.20 33.60
C SER A 19 -19.44 -17.35 32.99
N ILE A 20 -20.39 -16.89 33.81
CA ILE A 20 -21.49 -16.00 33.37
C ILE A 20 -20.97 -14.59 33.03
N LEU A 21 -19.96 -14.08 33.75
CA LEU A 21 -19.31 -12.80 33.45
C LEU A 21 -18.47 -12.83 32.15
N PHE A 22 -17.88 -13.98 31.80
CA PHE A 22 -17.16 -14.15 30.53
C PHE A 22 -18.10 -14.30 29.32
N LEU A 23 -19.32 -14.79 29.52
CA LEU A 23 -20.32 -14.94 28.44
C LEU A 23 -21.08 -13.65 28.11
N TRP A 24 -21.07 -12.64 29.00
CA TRP A 24 -21.80 -11.38 28.80
C TRP A 24 -20.95 -10.22 28.26
N ASN A 25 -19.62 -10.39 28.18
CA ASN A 25 -18.72 -9.44 27.49
C ASN A 25 -18.37 -9.87 26.07
N GLY A 26 -18.88 -11.02 25.61
CA GLY A 26 -18.85 -11.41 24.21
C GLY A 26 -19.95 -10.66 23.45
N GLN A 27 -19.82 -9.34 23.32
CA GLN A 27 -20.59 -8.62 22.31
C GLN A 27 -20.18 -9.20 20.97
N LEU A 28 -20.95 -10.18 20.47
CA LEU A 28 -20.90 -10.59 19.08
C LEU A 28 -20.95 -9.29 18.28
N CYS A 29 -19.90 -9.02 17.49
CA CYS A 29 -20.03 -8.11 16.38
C CYS A 29 -21.25 -8.60 15.60
N SER A 30 -22.38 -7.94 15.80
CA SER A 30 -23.53 -8.12 14.92
C SER A 30 -22.98 -7.79 13.54
N PRO A 31 -23.11 -8.68 12.54
CA PRO A 31 -22.80 -8.30 11.19
C PRO A 31 -23.78 -7.17 10.88
N ILE A 32 -23.31 -5.94 10.95
CA ILE A 32 -23.97 -4.83 10.26
C ILE A 32 -24.10 -5.38 8.84
N PRO A 33 -25.33 -5.52 8.29
CA PRO A 33 -25.43 -5.77 6.88
C PRO A 33 -24.80 -4.55 6.24
N LEU A 34 -23.55 -4.70 5.83
CA LEU A 34 -22.89 -3.77 4.94
C LEU A 34 -23.72 -3.85 3.66
N LEU A 35 -24.79 -3.09 3.61
CA LEU A 35 -25.21 -2.45 2.38
C LEU A 35 -24.02 -1.56 2.01
N VAL A 36 -23.00 -2.20 1.42
CA VAL A 36 -21.98 -1.51 0.65
C VAL A 36 -22.73 -1.03 -0.58
N ASN A 37 -23.53 0.02 -0.40
CA ASN A 37 -23.87 0.87 -1.51
C ASN A 37 -22.52 1.48 -1.87
N ASN A 38 -21.84 0.88 -2.86
CA ASN A 38 -20.56 1.33 -3.40
C ASN A 38 -20.80 2.65 -4.13
N ASP A 39 -21.29 3.66 -3.41
CA ASP A 39 -21.21 5.02 -3.89
C ASP A 39 -19.74 5.43 -3.78
N CYS A 40 -19.00 5.00 -4.80
CA CYS A 40 -17.62 5.34 -5.06
C CYS A 40 -17.52 6.23 -6.30
N ARG A 41 -18.62 6.90 -6.66
CA ARG A 41 -18.66 7.78 -7.82
C ARG A 41 -17.61 8.88 -7.70
N LEU A 42 -17.45 9.48 -6.51
CA LEU A 42 -16.46 10.52 -6.29
C LEU A 42 -15.04 10.00 -6.51
N SER A 43 -14.68 8.89 -5.85
CA SER A 43 -13.34 8.30 -5.96
C SER A 43 -13.04 7.84 -7.38
N LEU A 44 -14.00 7.22 -8.08
CA LEU A 44 -13.82 6.82 -9.48
C LEU A 44 -13.58 8.02 -10.41
N ILE A 45 -14.32 9.12 -10.26
CA ILE A 45 -14.12 10.30 -11.09
C ILE A 45 -12.76 10.94 -10.81
N GLU A 46 -12.42 11.17 -9.54
CA GLU A 46 -11.19 11.87 -9.17
C GLU A 46 -9.92 11.03 -9.37
N SER A 47 -10.03 9.69 -9.40
CA SER A 47 -8.91 8.76 -9.61
C SER A 47 -8.82 8.20 -11.03
N ASP A 48 -9.60 8.72 -11.99
CA ASP A 48 -9.67 8.21 -13.36
C ASP A 48 -10.01 6.69 -13.43
N ASN A 49 -11.08 6.32 -12.73
CA ASN A 49 -11.59 4.97 -12.55
C ASN A 49 -10.58 4.00 -11.89
N PHE A 50 -9.57 4.52 -11.19
CA PHE A 50 -8.60 3.68 -10.53
C PHE A 50 -9.09 3.20 -9.16
N ILE A 51 -9.80 3.99 -8.37
CA ILE A 51 -10.12 3.66 -6.98
C ILE A 51 -11.62 3.73 -6.76
N CYS A 52 -12.18 2.65 -6.22
CA CYS A 52 -13.57 2.60 -5.78
C CYS A 52 -13.61 2.46 -4.27
N GLU A 53 -13.78 3.59 -3.61
CA GLU A 53 -13.91 3.75 -2.16
C GLU A 53 -15.11 4.64 -1.85
N SER A 54 -15.75 4.45 -0.68
CA SER A 54 -16.83 5.33 -0.25
C SER A 54 -16.33 6.77 -0.08
N ASP A 55 -17.23 7.75 -0.24
CA ASP A 55 -16.89 9.17 -0.08
C ASP A 55 -16.18 9.48 1.24
N ALA A 56 -16.58 8.83 2.33
CA ALA A 56 -15.93 8.99 3.63
C ALA A 56 -14.45 8.55 3.61
N VAL A 57 -14.16 7.39 3.02
CA VAL A 57 -12.79 6.86 2.90
C VAL A 57 -11.96 7.70 1.92
N TRP A 58 -12.55 8.10 0.80
CA TRP A 58 -11.87 8.90 -0.21
C TRP A 58 -11.50 10.30 0.31
N ASN A 59 -12.39 10.94 1.07
CA ASN A 59 -12.10 12.23 1.69
C ASN A 59 -11.05 12.13 2.80
N GLU A 60 -11.06 11.05 3.59
CA GLU A 60 -10.00 10.77 4.56
C GLU A 60 -8.65 10.60 3.87
N ARG A 61 -8.59 9.83 2.77
CA ARG A 61 -7.40 9.64 1.96
C ARG A 61 -6.82 10.97 1.46
N LYS A 62 -7.67 11.86 0.93
CA LYS A 62 -7.23 13.20 0.49
C LYS A 62 -6.64 14.00 1.65
N THR A 63 -7.26 13.93 2.82
CA THR A 63 -6.76 14.59 4.04
C THR A 63 -5.38 14.06 4.43
N VAL A 64 -5.20 12.75 4.49
CA VAL A 64 -3.91 12.12 4.81
C VAL A 64 -2.84 12.50 3.79
N TYR A 65 -3.17 12.48 2.50
CA TYR A 65 -2.27 12.90 1.43
C TYR A 65 -1.80 14.34 1.64
N GLU A 66 -2.73 15.29 1.82
CA GLU A 66 -2.39 16.71 1.99
C GLU A 66 -1.55 16.97 3.23
N THR A 67 -1.85 16.28 4.35
CA THR A 67 -1.07 16.40 5.57
C THR A 67 0.35 15.87 5.37
N GLN A 68 0.50 14.67 4.78
CA GLN A 68 1.81 14.08 4.56
C GLN A 68 2.63 14.84 3.51
N ASP A 69 1.99 15.35 2.46
CA ASP A 69 2.64 16.18 1.44
C ASP A 69 3.22 17.47 2.06
N LYS A 70 2.45 18.15 2.92
CA LYS A 70 2.94 19.31 3.69
C LYS A 70 4.14 18.97 4.57
N GLU A 71 4.19 17.76 5.15
CA GLU A 71 5.35 17.30 5.91
C GLU A 71 6.55 16.96 5.03
N ASN A 72 6.34 16.38 3.86
CA ASN A 72 7.39 16.05 2.88
C ASN A 72 8.04 17.31 2.29
N MET A 73 7.28 18.40 2.17
CA MET A 73 7.78 19.69 1.69
C MET A 73 8.68 20.42 2.72
N LYS A 74 8.72 19.98 3.98
CA LYS A 74 9.57 20.59 5.00
C LYS A 74 11.01 20.08 4.86
N LYS A 75 11.95 21.00 4.63
CA LYS A 75 13.38 20.68 4.68
C LYS A 75 13.79 20.42 6.13
N ARG A 76 14.13 19.17 6.44
CA ARG A 76 14.69 18.79 7.74
C ARG A 76 16.19 18.58 7.59
N ASN A 77 16.97 19.09 8.55
CA ASN A 77 18.39 18.82 8.65
C ASN A 77 18.58 17.71 9.70
N SER A 78 18.48 16.46 9.25
CA SER A 78 18.65 15.28 10.10
C SER A 78 19.49 14.23 9.40
N ASN A 79 20.29 13.51 10.19
CA ASN A 79 21.04 12.35 9.69
C ASN A 79 20.17 11.08 9.64
N ILE A 80 18.93 11.13 10.14
CA ILE A 80 17.97 10.02 10.06
C ILE A 80 17.30 10.06 8.69
N PHE A 81 17.48 9.00 7.90
CA PHE A 81 16.99 8.91 6.51
C PHE A 81 15.51 9.30 6.38
N PHE A 82 14.63 8.70 7.17
CA PHE A 82 13.18 8.92 7.13
C PHE A 82 12.74 10.35 7.51
N LEU A 83 13.60 11.12 8.19
CA LEU A 83 13.29 12.53 8.50
C LEU A 83 13.67 13.47 7.36
N SER A 84 14.65 13.08 6.54
CA SER A 84 15.25 13.92 5.49
C SER A 84 14.84 13.49 4.08
N ASN A 85 14.11 12.38 3.93
CA ASN A 85 13.60 11.89 2.66
C ASN A 85 12.07 11.95 2.62
N TRP A 86 11.53 11.87 1.41
CA TRP A 86 10.09 11.83 1.19
C TRP A 86 9.50 10.51 1.67
N GLU A 87 8.47 10.61 2.49
CA GLU A 87 7.65 9.47 2.89
C GLU A 87 6.50 9.27 1.90
N PRO A 88 6.01 8.04 1.69
CA PRO A 88 4.82 7.80 0.87
C PRO A 88 3.61 8.56 1.45
N ASN A 89 3.00 9.43 0.64
CA ASN A 89 1.77 10.17 0.99
C ASN A 89 0.51 9.54 0.35
N PHE A 90 0.67 8.46 -0.42
CA PHE A 90 -0.42 7.72 -1.04
C PHE A 90 -0.21 6.21 -0.92
N HIS A 91 -1.25 5.48 -0.52
CA HIS A 91 -1.19 4.04 -0.29
C HIS A 91 -2.37 3.32 -0.94
N CYS A 92 -2.25 2.04 -1.21
CA CYS A 92 -3.31 1.20 -1.77
C CYS A 92 -3.65 0.07 -0.80
N SER A 93 -4.84 -0.51 -0.95
CA SER A 93 -5.26 -1.66 -0.14
C SER A 93 -4.37 -2.88 -0.37
N HIS A 94 -3.86 -3.08 -1.61
CA HIS A 94 -2.96 -4.17 -1.92
C HIS A 94 -1.65 -3.65 -2.54
N ALA A 95 -0.61 -3.57 -1.70
CA ALA A 95 0.75 -3.29 -2.15
C ALA A 95 1.55 -4.59 -2.28
N ARG A 96 2.35 -4.70 -3.33
CA ARG A 96 3.29 -5.81 -3.52
C ARG A 96 4.67 -5.31 -3.86
N ARG A 97 5.68 -5.85 -3.19
CA ARG A 97 7.08 -5.66 -3.55
C ARG A 97 7.39 -6.39 -4.86
N ILE A 98 7.85 -5.68 -5.87
CA ILE A 98 8.35 -6.25 -7.14
C ILE A 98 9.82 -5.91 -7.29
N GLY A 99 10.67 -6.92 -7.52
CA GLY A 99 12.11 -6.76 -7.59
C GLY A 99 12.84 -7.39 -6.39
N GLN A 100 14.11 -7.04 -6.24
CA GLN A 100 14.98 -7.56 -5.18
C GLN A 100 14.56 -7.03 -3.78
N MET A 101 14.98 -7.73 -2.73
CA MET A 101 14.96 -7.18 -1.37
C MET A 101 16.01 -6.08 -1.25
N GLY A 102 15.80 -5.08 -0.38
CA GLY A 102 16.72 -3.94 -0.27
C GLY A 102 16.53 -2.90 -1.37
N ASP A 103 17.60 -2.44 -2.02
CA ASP A 103 17.51 -1.47 -3.11
C ASP A 103 17.09 -2.14 -4.45
N GLY A 104 16.71 -1.33 -5.44
CA GLY A 104 16.27 -1.78 -6.77
C GLY A 104 14.79 -2.18 -6.83
N GLY A 105 14.32 -3.02 -5.89
CA GLY A 105 12.90 -3.42 -5.85
C GLY A 105 11.96 -2.31 -5.35
N LYS A 106 10.75 -2.22 -5.91
CA LYS A 106 9.76 -1.17 -5.57
C LYS A 106 8.47 -1.78 -5.02
N TRP A 107 7.77 -1.03 -4.16
CA TRP A 107 6.39 -1.35 -3.78
C TRP A 107 5.45 -0.84 -4.87
N VAL A 108 4.64 -1.73 -5.42
CA VAL A 108 3.69 -1.42 -6.50
C VAL A 108 2.28 -1.60 -5.98
N CYS A 109 1.42 -0.62 -6.28
CA CYS A 109 0.02 -0.67 -5.92
C CYS A 109 -0.81 -1.46 -6.92
N ASP A 110 -1.61 -2.38 -6.39
CA ASP A 110 -2.58 -3.21 -7.10
C ASP A 110 -2.07 -3.80 -8.44
N PRO A 111 -0.86 -4.42 -8.50
CA PRO A 111 -0.29 -4.87 -9.77
C PRO A 111 -1.13 -5.95 -10.46
N HIS A 112 -2.02 -6.63 -9.73
CA HIS A 112 -2.97 -7.59 -10.29
C HIS A 112 -3.95 -6.95 -11.28
N ARG A 113 -4.26 -5.66 -11.13
CA ARG A 113 -5.17 -4.92 -12.01
C ARG A 113 -4.55 -4.65 -13.37
N LEU A 114 -3.25 -4.31 -13.39
CA LEU A 114 -2.49 -4.19 -14.62
C LEU A 114 -2.37 -5.54 -15.34
N LYS A 115 -2.16 -6.63 -14.59
CA LYS A 115 -2.06 -7.97 -15.17
C LYS A 115 -3.31 -8.41 -15.92
N ALA A 116 -4.48 -7.89 -15.56
CA ALA A 116 -5.75 -8.20 -16.22
C ALA A 116 -5.97 -7.42 -17.54
N ARG A 117 -5.16 -6.39 -17.80
CA ARG A 117 -5.26 -5.57 -19.02
C ARG A 117 -4.40 -6.17 -20.12
N SER A 118 -4.94 -6.26 -21.34
CA SER A 118 -4.17 -6.66 -22.51
C SER A 118 -3.27 -5.53 -23.05
N ASP A 119 -3.68 -4.28 -22.83
CA ASP A 119 -3.04 -3.04 -23.25
C ASP A 119 -2.22 -2.44 -22.10
N CYS A 120 -1.15 -3.11 -21.71
CA CYS A 120 -0.33 -2.69 -20.57
C CYS A 120 0.92 -1.92 -21.01
N LEU A 121 1.05 -0.69 -20.51
CA LEU A 121 2.20 0.18 -20.74
C LEU A 121 2.76 0.66 -19.39
N ILE A 122 4.06 0.53 -19.23
CA ILE A 122 4.78 0.90 -18.00
C ILE A 122 5.87 1.90 -18.35
N TYR A 123 5.84 3.05 -17.69
CA TYR A 123 6.93 4.02 -17.69
C TYR A 123 7.72 3.90 -16.38
N SER A 124 9.02 3.66 -16.48
CA SER A 124 9.93 3.54 -15.34
C SER A 124 11.01 4.61 -15.43
N ALA A 125 11.07 5.54 -14.47
CA ALA A 125 12.01 6.66 -14.49
C ALA A 125 13.05 6.52 -13.37
N GLY A 126 14.31 6.86 -13.69
CA GLY A 126 15.40 6.88 -12.70
C GLY A 126 15.98 5.50 -12.39
N SER A 127 16.07 4.61 -13.39
CA SER A 127 16.67 3.28 -13.24
C SER A 127 18.12 3.30 -12.73
N ASN A 128 18.86 4.37 -13.01
CA ASN A 128 20.27 4.52 -12.69
C ASN A 128 21.14 3.33 -13.16
N GLY A 129 20.74 2.68 -14.24
CA GLY A 129 21.39 1.48 -14.78
C GLY A 129 21.02 0.17 -14.08
N ASP A 130 20.22 0.22 -13.01
CA ASP A 130 19.63 -0.96 -12.38
C ASP A 130 18.25 -1.25 -12.97
N PHE A 131 18.18 -2.30 -13.80
CA PHE A 131 16.95 -2.77 -14.43
C PHE A 131 16.26 -3.89 -13.64
N GLY A 132 16.63 -4.09 -12.38
CA GLY A 132 16.10 -5.15 -11.53
C GLY A 132 14.59 -5.09 -11.37
N PHE A 133 14.03 -3.88 -11.24
CA PHE A 133 12.58 -3.69 -11.16
C PHE A 133 11.88 -4.10 -12.46
N GLU A 134 12.32 -3.58 -13.60
CA GLU A 134 11.75 -3.85 -14.92
C GLU A 134 11.83 -5.33 -15.28
N ASN A 135 12.96 -5.98 -14.97
CA ASN A 135 13.13 -7.42 -15.14
C ASN A 135 12.04 -8.21 -14.38
N HIS A 136 11.74 -7.82 -13.13
CA HIS A 136 10.72 -8.51 -12.35
C HIS A 136 9.31 -8.15 -12.81
N MET A 137 9.07 -6.90 -13.22
CA MET A 137 7.79 -6.50 -13.84
C MET A 137 7.51 -7.31 -15.10
N LYS A 138 8.52 -7.48 -15.98
CA LYS A 138 8.40 -8.30 -17.19
C LYS A 138 8.12 -9.77 -16.89
N LYS A 139 8.66 -10.31 -15.79
CA LYS A 139 8.31 -11.68 -15.34
C LYS A 139 6.87 -11.78 -14.84
N VAL A 140 6.37 -10.78 -14.10
CA VAL A 140 5.01 -10.79 -13.54
C VAL A 140 3.96 -10.50 -14.61
N MET A 141 4.27 -9.63 -15.56
CA MET A 141 3.39 -9.14 -16.62
C MET A 141 4.13 -9.13 -17.96
N PRO A 142 4.34 -10.30 -18.59
CA PRO A 142 5.18 -10.44 -19.78
C PRO A 142 4.64 -9.70 -21.00
N HIS A 143 3.33 -9.45 -21.05
CA HIS A 143 2.67 -8.72 -22.14
C HIS A 143 2.88 -7.20 -22.07
N CYS A 144 3.26 -6.64 -20.91
CA CYS A 144 3.42 -5.19 -20.79
C CYS A 144 4.61 -4.69 -21.61
N GLU A 145 4.40 -3.57 -22.32
CA GLU A 145 5.48 -2.77 -22.88
C GLU A 145 6.08 -1.89 -21.78
N ILE A 146 7.41 -1.87 -21.68
CA ILE A 146 8.11 -1.12 -20.63
C ILE A 146 9.04 -0.12 -21.30
N HIS A 147 8.89 1.15 -20.96
CA HIS A 147 9.78 2.23 -21.35
C HIS A 147 10.53 2.72 -20.12
N THR A 148 11.85 2.66 -20.17
CA THR A 148 12.71 3.10 -19.07
C THR A 148 13.43 4.39 -19.43
N PHE A 149 13.45 5.34 -18.50
CA PHE A 149 14.02 6.67 -18.67
C PHE A 149 15.12 6.90 -17.64
N ASP A 150 16.24 7.45 -18.10
CA ASP A 150 17.28 7.97 -17.22
C ASP A 150 18.05 9.10 -17.89
N GLN A 151 18.66 9.97 -17.09
CA GLN A 151 19.53 11.04 -17.55
C GLN A 151 20.82 10.50 -18.20
N ARG A 152 21.35 9.41 -17.67
CA ARG A 152 22.54 8.74 -18.20
C ARG A 152 22.13 7.66 -19.19
N ARG A 153 22.97 7.42 -20.19
CA ARG A 153 22.72 6.37 -21.18
C ARG A 153 23.07 5.00 -20.59
N TYR A 154 22.11 4.09 -20.64
CA TYR A 154 22.28 2.69 -20.26
C TYR A 154 21.74 1.76 -21.35
N THR A 155 22.07 0.48 -21.24
CA THR A 155 21.54 -0.56 -22.13
C THR A 155 20.54 -1.40 -21.35
N CYS A 156 19.26 -1.30 -21.71
CA CYS A 156 18.25 -2.19 -21.13
C CYS A 156 18.46 -3.64 -21.60
N PRO A 157 18.22 -4.64 -20.75
CA PRO A 157 18.24 -6.04 -21.16
C PRO A 157 17.30 -6.32 -22.34
N GLN A 158 17.74 -7.21 -23.23
CA GLN A 158 16.95 -7.59 -24.40
C GLN A 158 15.58 -8.16 -23.99
N ASN A 159 14.52 -7.77 -24.70
CA ASN A 159 13.13 -8.17 -24.46
C ASN A 159 12.53 -7.74 -23.11
N VAL A 160 13.17 -6.82 -22.39
CA VAL A 160 12.66 -6.32 -21.10
C VAL A 160 12.04 -4.95 -21.24
N CYS A 161 12.78 -3.98 -21.78
CA CYS A 161 12.31 -2.61 -21.92
C CYS A 161 12.94 -1.89 -23.11
N ILE A 162 12.33 -0.77 -23.48
CA ILE A 162 12.86 0.21 -24.45
C ILE A 162 13.46 1.35 -23.63
N PHE A 163 14.74 1.62 -23.81
CA PHE A 163 15.45 2.64 -23.05
C PHE A 163 15.41 4.01 -23.74
N HIS A 164 15.19 5.05 -22.96
CA HIS A 164 15.13 6.45 -23.39
C HIS A 164 16.06 7.28 -22.53
N GLN A 165 16.97 8.02 -23.15
CA GLN A 165 17.81 8.97 -22.42
C GLN A 165 17.09 10.31 -22.32
N ILE A 166 16.60 10.66 -21.13
CA ILE A 166 15.85 11.91 -20.88
C ILE A 166 16.26 12.50 -19.54
N THR A 167 16.38 13.83 -19.50
CA THR A 167 16.55 14.60 -18.27
C THR A 167 15.22 15.27 -17.92
N PHE A 168 14.71 15.04 -16.71
CA PHE A 168 13.53 15.73 -16.19
C PHE A 168 13.93 17.08 -15.59
N GLY A 169 13.09 18.11 -15.78
CA GLY A 169 13.37 19.47 -15.32
C GLY A 169 14.06 20.35 -16.38
N ASN A 170 14.52 21.53 -15.96
CA ASN A 170 15.08 22.54 -16.87
C ASN A 170 16.57 22.32 -17.19
N GLY A 171 17.19 21.25 -16.66
CA GLY A 171 18.60 20.92 -16.88
C GLY A 171 19.61 21.91 -16.26
N THR A 172 19.17 23.00 -15.61
CA THR A 172 20.06 24.00 -15.01
C THR A 172 20.37 23.74 -13.54
N HIS A 173 19.61 22.85 -12.90
CA HIS A 173 19.86 22.40 -11.53
C HIS A 173 19.95 20.88 -11.52
N PRO A 174 21.10 20.29 -11.17
CA PRO A 174 21.12 18.90 -10.75
C PRO A 174 20.27 18.77 -9.49
N ASN A 175 19.39 17.76 -9.45
CA ASN A 175 18.77 17.30 -8.21
C ASN A 175 19.84 16.80 -7.23
#